data_AF-A0A0F8X726-F1
#
_entry.id   AF-A0A0F8X726-F1
#
_cell.length_a   1.000
_cell.length_b   1.000
_cell.length_c   1.000
_cell.angle_alpha   90.00
_cell.angle_beta   90.00
_cell.angle_gamma   90.00
#
_symmetry.space_group_name_H-M   'P 1'
#
loop_
_entity.id
_entity.type
_entity.pdbx_description
1 polymer ?
#
loop_
_entity_poly.entity_id
_entity_poly.type
_entity_poly.pdbx_seq_one_letter_code
_entity_poly.pdbx_strand_id
1 'polypeptide(L)'
;DSKPPNSVPNLKHYMERQSIIKRLITSMCAKPIHLFMPCHEDTAKDEITGRLFKSFDMDPKLQNRIPNYFNEVWHVEVQQTTATGNQYMIRTRSDMTYGARTSFRSLADLEHQDKIWPKIIAERNTTIHINSK
;
A
#
# COMPACT_ATOMS: atom_id res chain seq x y z
N ASP A 1 26.17 13.66 30.47
CA ASP A 1 25.12 13.16 29.54
C ASP A 1 25.37 13.59 28.11
N SER A 2 26.30 12.90 27.44
CA SER A 2 26.55 13.07 26.01
C SER A 2 25.53 12.26 25.21
N LYS A 3 24.45 12.91 24.76
CA LYS A 3 23.69 12.38 23.60
C LYS A 3 24.69 12.17 22.46
N PRO A 4 24.70 11.00 21.77
CA PRO A 4 25.53 10.83 20.60
C PRO A 4 25.19 11.95 19.60
N PRO A 5 26.19 12.59 18.96
CA PRO A 5 25.91 13.54 17.90
C PRO A 5 25.06 12.82 16.86
N ASN A 6 24.06 13.50 16.31
CA ASN A 6 23.20 13.01 15.24
C ASN A 6 24.05 12.33 14.15
N SER A 7 24.28 11.03 14.29
CA SER A 7 25.04 10.26 13.34
C SER A 7 24.07 10.04 12.20
N VAL A 8 24.09 10.96 11.24
CA VAL A 8 23.46 10.75 9.94
C VAL A 8 23.90 9.35 9.52
N PRO A 9 22.98 8.39 9.30
CA PRO A 9 23.37 7.03 9.02
C PRO A 9 24.32 7.04 7.82
N ASN A 10 25.54 6.54 8.01
CA ASN A 10 26.50 6.41 6.93
C ASN A 10 25.86 5.60 5.78
N LEU A 11 26.23 5.87 4.52
CA LEU A 11 25.63 5.24 3.33
C LEU A 11 25.55 3.70 3.44
N LYS A 12 26.54 3.09 4.10
CA LYS A 12 26.57 1.67 4.41
C LYS A 12 25.35 1.18 5.19
N HIS A 13 24.90 1.93 6.20
CA HIS A 13 23.72 1.59 7.01
C HIS A 13 22.41 1.66 6.20
N TYR A 14 22.32 2.59 5.24
CA TYR A 14 21.17 2.65 4.32
C TYR A 14 21.09 1.40 3.44
N MET A 15 22.21 0.96 2.88
CA MET A 15 22.25 -0.24 2.03
C MET A 15 21.96 -1.52 2.83
N GLU A 16 22.48 -1.63 4.05
CA GLU A 16 22.19 -2.73 4.97
C GLU A 16 20.70 -2.79 5.30
N ARG A 17 20.08 -1.66 5.66
CA ARG A 17 18.64 -1.57 5.92
C ARG A 17 17.81 -2.04 4.72
N GLN A 18 18.14 -1.60 3.51
CA GLN A 18 17.45 -2.01 2.30
C GLN A 18 17.58 -3.53 2.05
N SER A 19 18.76 -4.10 2.29
CA SER A 19 19.03 -5.53 2.14
C SER A 19 18.21 -6.36 3.15
N ILE A 20 18.18 -5.94 4.41
CA ILE A 20 17.44 -6.62 5.49
C ILE A 20 15.94 -6.61 5.19
N ILE A 21 15.38 -5.44 4.87
CA ILE A 21 13.94 -5.29 4.58
C ILE A 21 13.55 -6.14 3.37
N LYS A 22 14.33 -6.07 2.28
CA LYS A 22 14.10 -6.88 1.09
C LYS A 22 14.11 -8.36 1.43
N ARG A 23 15.15 -8.85 2.13
CA ARG A 23 15.28 -10.26 2.51
C ARG A 23 14.13 -10.71 3.39
N LEU A 24 13.72 -9.91 4.36
CA LEU A 24 12.58 -10.21 5.23
C LEU A 24 11.31 -10.40 4.39
N ILE A 25 10.95 -9.40 3.57
CA ILE A 25 9.72 -9.41 2.78
C ILE A 25 9.71 -10.57 1.80
N THR A 26 10.80 -10.79 1.04
CA THR A 26 10.86 -11.91 0.11
C THR A 26 10.78 -13.27 0.82
N SER A 27 11.37 -13.41 2.01
CA SER A 27 11.30 -14.66 2.78
C SER A 27 9.90 -14.91 3.33
N MET A 28 9.17 -13.85 3.70
CA MET A 28 7.79 -13.95 4.18
C MET A 28 6.82 -14.26 3.03
N CYS A 29 6.96 -13.58 1.89
CA CYS A 29 6.15 -13.83 0.69
C CYS A 29 6.37 -15.23 0.09
N ALA A 30 7.51 -15.87 0.35
CA ALA A 30 7.79 -17.25 -0.08
C ALA A 30 7.10 -18.32 0.77
N LYS A 31 6.56 -17.97 1.95
CA LYS A 31 5.84 -18.91 2.81
C LYS A 31 4.37 -19.02 2.37
N PRO A 32 3.72 -20.16 2.61
CA PRO A 32 2.28 -20.35 2.32
C PRO A 32 1.41 -19.65 3.39
N ILE A 33 1.57 -18.33 3.52
CA ILE A 33 0.86 -17.50 4.50
C ILE A 33 0.25 -16.28 3.81
N HIS A 34 -0.81 -15.74 4.39
CA HIS A 34 -1.33 -14.43 4.00
C HIS A 34 -0.53 -13.35 4.73
N LEU A 35 0.24 -12.56 3.98
CA LEU A 35 1.05 -11.47 4.51
C LEU A 35 0.35 -10.13 4.26
N PHE A 36 0.11 -9.40 5.35
CA PHE A 36 -0.40 -8.03 5.32
C PHE A 36 0.69 -7.08 5.84
N MET A 37 0.91 -5.98 5.12
CA MET A 37 1.89 -4.96 5.48
C MET A 37 1.23 -3.58 5.45
N PRO A 38 0.89 -3.00 6.62
CA PRO A 38 0.46 -1.62 6.68
C PRO A 38 1.66 -0.68 6.51
N CYS A 39 1.43 0.46 5.89
CA CYS A 39 2.44 1.50 5.68
C CYS A 39 1.83 2.88 5.92
N HIS A 40 2.66 3.80 6.42
CA HIS A 40 2.30 5.22 6.44
C HIS A 40 2.45 5.82 5.05
N GLU A 41 1.73 6.91 4.82
CA GLU A 41 1.75 7.66 3.57
C GLU A 41 2.61 8.91 3.73
N ASP A 42 3.50 9.13 2.77
CA ASP A 42 4.21 10.39 2.57
C ASP A 42 3.62 11.13 1.35
N THR A 43 3.58 12.46 1.45
CA THR A 43 3.02 13.34 0.43
C THR A 43 4.11 14.24 -0.14
N ALA A 44 4.39 14.07 -1.43
CA ALA A 44 5.30 14.92 -2.18
C ALA A 44 4.51 15.87 -3.10
N LYS A 45 5.01 17.09 -3.26
CA LYS A 45 4.48 18.07 -4.21
C LYS A 45 5.52 18.33 -5.29
N ASP A 46 5.14 18.17 -6.55
CA ASP A 46 5.96 18.64 -7.67
C ASP A 46 5.86 20.18 -7.76
N GLU A 47 6.99 20.86 -7.63
CA GLU A 47 7.05 22.32 -7.64
C GLU A 47 6.74 22.92 -9.02
N ILE A 48 6.94 22.16 -10.10
CA ILE A 48 6.72 22.65 -11.47
C ILE A 48 5.24 22.55 -11.85
N THR A 49 4.64 21.37 -11.65
CA THR A 49 3.23 21.14 -12.05
C THR A 49 2.24 21.43 -10.93
N GLY A 50 2.71 21.60 -9.69
CA GLY A 50 1.88 21.75 -8.50
C GLY A 50 1.16 20.46 -8.07
N ARG A 51 1.37 19.33 -8.79
CA ARG A 51 0.70 18.07 -8.52
C ARG A 51 1.17 17.44 -7.22
N LEU A 52 0.21 16.83 -6.52
CA LEU A 52 0.48 16.05 -5.32
C LEU A 52 0.59 14.57 -5.68
N PHE A 53 1.59 13.93 -5.09
CA PHE A 53 1.85 12.50 -5.19
C PHE A 53 1.90 11.93 -3.78
N LYS A 54 1.22 10.82 -3.58
CA LYS A 54 1.15 10.11 -2.32
C LYS A 54 1.74 8.73 -2.50
N SER A 55 2.58 8.37 -1.55
CA SER A 55 3.34 7.15 -1.62
C SER A 55 3.68 6.61 -0.25
N PHE A 56 4.33 5.46 -0.18
CA PHE A 56 4.73 4.89 1.10
C PHE A 56 5.83 5.71 1.74
N ASP A 57 5.67 6.06 3.01
CA ASP A 57 6.69 6.73 3.83
C ASP A 57 7.84 5.76 4.14
N MET A 58 8.75 5.65 3.17
CA MET A 58 9.92 4.82 3.22
C MET A 58 11.00 5.33 2.26
N ASP A 59 12.17 4.68 2.28
CA ASP A 59 13.24 4.97 1.34
C ASP A 59 12.75 4.89 -0.12
N PRO A 60 13.05 5.88 -0.99
CA PRO A 60 12.54 5.92 -2.37
C PRO A 60 12.84 4.66 -3.20
N LYS A 61 13.95 3.97 -2.92
CA LYS A 61 14.27 2.70 -3.60
C LYS A 61 13.36 1.55 -3.13
N LEU A 62 12.93 1.58 -1.87
CA LEU A 62 12.00 0.59 -1.31
C LEU A 62 10.57 0.88 -1.75
N GLN A 63 10.17 2.15 -1.80
CA GLN A 63 8.84 2.59 -2.22
C GLN A 63 8.42 2.01 -3.58
N ASN A 64 9.36 1.90 -4.53
CA ASN A 64 9.10 1.31 -5.85
C ASN A 64 9.22 -0.21 -5.90
N ARG A 65 9.87 -0.85 -4.91
CA ARG A 65 10.15 -2.29 -4.91
C ARG A 65 9.16 -3.07 -4.07
N ILE A 66 8.90 -2.60 -2.86
CA ILE A 66 8.09 -3.31 -1.88
C ILE A 66 6.68 -3.62 -2.39
N PRO A 67 5.94 -2.67 -3.00
CA PRO A 67 4.59 -2.94 -3.49
C PRO A 67 4.55 -4.03 -4.57
N ASN A 68 5.65 -4.26 -5.29
CA ASN A 68 5.71 -5.27 -6.34
C ASN A 68 5.86 -6.70 -5.80
N TYR A 69 6.15 -6.88 -4.51
CA TYR A 69 6.13 -8.20 -3.86
C TYR A 69 4.72 -8.64 -3.43
N PHE A 70 3.74 -7.73 -3.48
CA PHE A 70 2.37 -8.00 -3.06
C PHE A 70 1.46 -8.13 -4.29
N ASN A 71 0.60 -9.15 -4.26
CA ASN A 71 -0.47 -9.34 -5.24
C ASN A 71 -1.44 -8.15 -5.24
N GLU A 72 -1.59 -7.52 -4.08
CA GLU A 72 -2.62 -6.55 -3.77
C GLU A 72 -2.01 -5.35 -3.06
N VAL A 73 -2.38 -4.15 -3.48
CA VAL A 73 -1.98 -2.86 -2.88
C VAL A 73 -3.23 -2.02 -2.75
N TRP A 74 -3.58 -1.68 -1.51
CA TRP A 74 -4.80 -0.96 -1.18
C TRP A 74 -4.43 0.38 -0.57
N HIS A 75 -5.17 1.42 -0.92
CA HIS A 75 -5.02 2.72 -0.29
C HIS A 75 -6.30 3.03 0.50
N VAL A 76 -6.13 3.45 1.75
CA VAL A 76 -7.24 3.71 2.67
C VAL A 76 -7.22 5.20 2.99
N GLU A 77 -8.34 5.88 2.75
CA GLU A 77 -8.48 7.30 2.98
C GLU A 77 -9.75 7.60 3.79
N VAL A 78 -9.66 8.65 4.61
CA VAL A 78 -10.82 9.20 5.31
C VAL A 78 -11.24 10.46 4.60
N GLN A 79 -12.41 10.43 3.96
CA GLN A 79 -13.03 11.62 3.39
C GLN A 79 -13.86 12.29 4.47
N GLN A 80 -13.34 13.39 5.00
CA GLN A 80 -14.07 14.20 5.97
C GLN A 80 -15.03 15.12 5.21
N THR A 81 -16.33 14.88 5.33
CA THR A 81 -17.35 15.79 4.80
C THR A 81 -18.10 16.43 5.95
N THR A 82 -18.33 17.74 5.87
CA THR A 82 -19.06 18.51 6.90
C THR A 82 -20.51 18.05 7.09
N ALA A 83 -21.10 17.41 6.08
CA ALA A 83 -22.51 17.01 6.07
C ALA A 83 -22.78 15.57 6.54
N THR A 84 -21.86 14.63 6.32
CA THR A 84 -22.11 13.19 6.59
C THR A 84 -21.10 12.56 7.54
N GLY A 85 -20.17 13.35 8.09
CA GLY A 85 -19.12 12.87 8.97
C GLY A 85 -17.95 12.26 8.20
N ASN A 86 -17.13 11.49 8.91
CA ASN A 86 -15.98 10.80 8.36
C ASN A 86 -16.42 9.59 7.54
N GLN A 87 -16.20 9.62 6.24
CA GLN A 87 -16.40 8.47 5.36
C GLN A 87 -15.09 7.72 5.18
N TYR A 88 -15.11 6.41 5.41
CA TYR A 88 -13.95 5.55 5.27
C TYR A 88 -13.97 4.92 3.88
N MET A 89 -13.10 5.41 3.02
CA MET A 89 -13.02 5.01 1.63
C MET A 89 -11.77 4.18 1.41
N ILE A 90 -11.87 3.24 0.48
CA ILE A 90 -10.78 2.38 0.09
C ILE A 90 -10.64 2.46 -1.42
N ARG A 91 -9.47 2.88 -1.85
CA ARG A 91 -9.08 2.98 -3.24
C ARG A 91 -8.45 1.68 -3.70
N THR A 92 -8.95 1.20 -4.82
CA THR A 92 -8.65 -0.14 -5.36
C THR A 92 -7.84 -0.06 -6.66
N ARG A 93 -7.94 1.06 -7.38
CA ARG A 93 -7.13 1.38 -8.57
C ARG A 93 -6.26 2.60 -8.34
N SER A 94 -5.07 2.57 -8.91
CA SER A 94 -4.17 3.72 -8.92
C SER A 94 -4.79 4.86 -9.70
N ASP A 95 -4.60 6.09 -9.22
CA ASP A 95 -4.78 7.29 -10.02
C ASP A 95 -3.43 8.04 -10.14
N MET A 96 -3.45 9.27 -10.62
CA MET A 96 -2.22 10.07 -10.75
C MET A 96 -1.62 10.51 -9.41
N THR A 97 -2.36 10.38 -8.30
CA THR A 97 -1.98 10.84 -6.97
C THR A 97 -1.68 9.68 -6.03
N TYR A 98 -2.46 8.61 -6.07
CA TYR A 98 -2.44 7.49 -5.14
C TYR A 98 -2.11 6.18 -5.86
N GLY A 99 -1.16 5.42 -5.34
CA GLY A 99 -0.88 4.06 -5.79
C GLY A 99 -1.83 3.04 -5.17
N ALA A 100 -2.59 2.32 -6.01
CA ALA A 100 -3.38 1.16 -5.61
C ALA A 100 -3.46 0.14 -6.77
N ARG A 101 -3.58 -1.14 -6.44
CA ARG A 101 -3.64 -2.26 -7.39
C ARG A 101 -4.32 -3.45 -6.75
N THR A 102 -5.51 -3.81 -7.24
CA THR A 102 -6.18 -5.06 -6.86
C THR A 102 -6.48 -5.96 -8.06
N SER A 103 -6.53 -7.27 -7.84
CA SER A 103 -7.01 -8.25 -8.84
C SER A 103 -8.54 -8.38 -8.91
N PHE A 104 -9.27 -7.93 -7.88
CA PHE A 104 -10.73 -8.06 -7.82
C PHE A 104 -11.42 -7.15 -8.84
N ARG A 105 -12.18 -7.73 -9.76
CA ARG A 105 -12.83 -7.00 -10.86
C ARG A 105 -14.16 -6.39 -10.46
N SER A 106 -14.81 -6.94 -9.43
CA SER A 106 -16.10 -6.47 -8.93
C SER A 106 -16.04 -5.12 -8.20
N LEU A 107 -14.84 -4.66 -7.84
CA LEU A 107 -14.63 -3.41 -7.11
C LEU A 107 -14.50 -2.23 -8.06
N ALA A 108 -15.19 -1.13 -7.73
CA ALA A 108 -14.96 0.17 -8.35
C ALA A 108 -13.62 0.78 -7.89
N ASP A 109 -13.17 1.81 -8.60
CA ASP A 109 -11.88 2.47 -8.36
C ASP A 109 -11.74 3.01 -6.93
N LEU A 110 -12.86 3.48 -6.37
CA LEU A 110 -13.00 3.95 -5.00
C LEU A 110 -14.31 3.40 -4.42
N GLU A 111 -14.23 2.75 -3.26
CA GLU A 111 -15.35 2.07 -2.63
C GLU A 111 -15.46 2.44 -1.15
N HIS A 112 -16.68 2.51 -0.63
CA HIS A 112 -16.87 2.66 0.81
C HIS A 112 -16.48 1.35 1.52
N GLN A 113 -15.80 1.45 2.66
CA GLN A 113 -15.23 0.31 3.36
C GLN A 113 -16.26 -0.81 3.66
N ASP A 114 -17.50 -0.43 3.96
CA ASP A 114 -18.60 -1.37 4.26
C ASP A 114 -19.08 -2.19 3.05
N LYS A 115 -18.85 -1.71 1.82
CA LYS A 115 -19.32 -2.35 0.58
C LYS A 115 -18.33 -3.34 -0.02
N ILE A 116 -17.09 -3.37 0.46
CA ILE A 116 -16.02 -4.15 -0.16
C ILE A 116 -16.17 -5.65 0.09
N TRP A 117 -16.38 -6.06 1.35
CA TRP A 117 -16.36 -7.48 1.70
C TRP A 117 -17.41 -8.32 0.98
N PRO A 118 -18.68 -7.88 0.85
CA PRO A 118 -19.68 -8.63 0.10
C PRO A 118 -19.27 -8.90 -1.36
N LYS A 119 -18.65 -7.92 -2.03
CA LYS A 119 -18.20 -8.04 -3.43
C LYS A 119 -17.05 -9.04 -3.57
N ILE A 120 -16.04 -8.94 -2.70
CA ILE A 120 -14.90 -9.87 -2.69
C ILE A 120 -15.36 -11.31 -2.43
N ILE A 121 -16.26 -11.52 -1.45
CA ILE A 121 -16.77 -12.85 -1.12
C ILE A 121 -17.53 -13.45 -2.31
N ALA A 122 -18.38 -12.67 -2.97
CA ALA A 122 -19.12 -13.12 -4.14
C ALA A 122 -18.20 -13.51 -5.31
N GLU A 123 -17.19 -12.68 -5.61
CA GLU A 123 -16.21 -12.93 -6.68
C GLU A 123 -15.36 -14.18 -6.38
N ARG A 124 -14.90 -14.33 -5.14
CA ARG A 124 -14.13 -15.51 -4.70
C ARG A 124 -14.94 -16.79 -4.84
N ASN A 125 -16.20 -16.80 -4.40
CA ASN A 125 -17.06 -17.98 -4.48
C ASN A 125 -17.31 -18.41 -5.93
N THR A 126 -17.50 -17.43 -6.82
CA THR A 126 -17.66 -17.67 -8.26
C THR A 126 -16.40 -18.30 -8.86
N THR A 127 -15.21 -17.78 -8.51
CA THR A 127 -13.92 -18.29 -9.00
C THR A 127 -13.65 -19.72 -8.56
N ILE A 128 -13.99 -20.07 -7.31
CA ILE A 128 -13.83 -21.44 -6.79
C ILE A 128 -14.71 -22.42 -7.56
N HIS A 129 -15.96 -22.06 -7.86
CA HIS A 129 -16.89 -22.92 -8.61
C HIS A 129 -16.45 -23.17 -10.07
N ILE A 130 -15.75 -22.22 -10.69
CA ILE A 130 -15.22 -22.39 -12.04
C ILE A 130 -14.05 -23.38 -12.04
N ASN A 131 -13.16 -23.29 -11.05
CA ASN A 131 -11.96 -24.14 -10.96
C ASN A 131 -12.23 -25.55 -10.40
N SER A 132 -13.45 -25.84 -9.95
CA SER A 132 -13.86 -27.16 -9.46
C SER A 132 -14.59 -28.02 -10.51
N LYS A 133 -14.67 -27.55 -11.76
CA LYS A 133 -15.19 -28.29 -12.91
C LYS A 133 -14.05 -28.64 -13.85
#